data_AF-A0A3D0W1H7-F1
#
_entry.id   AF-A0A3D0W1H7-F1
#
_cell.length_a   1.000
_cell.length_b   1.000
_cell.length_c   1.000
_cell.angle_alpha   90.00
_cell.angle_beta   90.00
_cell.angle_gamma   90.00
#
_symmetry.space_group_name_H-M   'P 1'
#
loop_
_entity.id
_entity.type
_entity.pdbx_description
1 polymer ?
#
loop_
_entity_poly.entity_id
_entity_poly.type
_entity_poly.pdbx_seq_one_letter_code
_entity_poly.pdbx_strand_id
1 'polypeptide(L)'
;ERGGVKLKKVWIVLLLLASVMNFSLFETNAETLEYPFDEIRIVEAFKFDIIILSVPDDLSLLKDHVEINDVLTVYVGTLVLVQDGIANSSQTHMMILTTSSDIDLARWIVNSGSWTDIEEWLEFSNHIQINPEIGVVKDLSIPLIQIGYRKNITLNTYTFYDNTGNDFPMVPGSLEIETGLSIIISAYVPVEE
;
A
#
# COMPACT_ATOMS: atom_id res chain seq x y z
N GLU A 1 -55.81 7.82 26.87
CA GLU A 1 -54.43 7.30 26.80
C GLU A 1 -53.88 7.26 25.35
N ARG A 2 -53.50 8.39 24.75
CA ARG A 2 -52.87 8.44 23.41
C ARG A 2 -51.62 9.34 23.31
N GLY A 3 -51.11 9.84 24.44
CA GLY A 3 -49.95 10.75 24.48
C GLY A 3 -48.58 10.06 24.63
N GLY A 4 -48.50 8.92 25.32
CA GLY A 4 -47.22 8.29 25.67
C GLY A 4 -46.51 7.54 24.53
N VAL A 5 -47.26 6.98 23.58
CA VAL A 5 -46.68 6.18 22.48
C VAL A 5 -46.04 7.06 21.40
N LYS A 6 -46.59 8.24 21.14
CA LYS A 6 -46.00 9.20 20.18
C LYS A 6 -44.68 9.76 20.71
N LEU A 7 -44.62 10.12 22.00
CA LEU A 7 -43.39 10.64 22.60
C LEU A 7 -42.27 9.59 22.55
N LYS A 8 -42.54 8.33 22.94
CA LYS A 8 -41.53 7.25 22.93
C LYS A 8 -40.93 7.00 21.54
N LYS A 9 -41.74 7.07 20.47
CA LYS A 9 -41.26 6.92 19.09
C LYS A 9 -40.37 8.08 18.65
N VAL A 10 -40.69 9.30 19.08
CA VAL A 10 -39.87 10.50 18.81
C VAL A 10 -38.53 10.41 19.53
N TRP A 11 -38.50 9.94 20.79
CA TRP A 11 -37.26 9.73 21.54
C TRP A 11 -36.37 8.64 20.92
N ILE A 12 -36.97 7.56 20.39
CA ILE A 12 -36.21 6.50 19.71
C ILE A 12 -35.59 7.01 18.41
N VAL A 13 -36.33 7.81 17.63
CA VAL A 13 -35.81 8.41 16.38
C VAL A 13 -34.71 9.44 16.68
N LEU A 14 -34.84 10.23 17.75
CA LEU A 14 -33.79 11.16 18.19
C LEU A 14 -32.54 10.46 18.70
N LEU A 15 -32.68 9.34 19.42
CA LEU A 15 -31.55 8.50 19.85
C LEU A 15 -30.87 7.82 18.67
N LEU A 16 -31.63 7.38 17.66
CA LEU A 16 -31.08 6.83 16.42
C LEU A 16 -30.33 7.90 15.62
N LEU A 17 -30.88 9.11 15.46
CA LEU A 17 -30.20 10.23 14.82
C LEU A 17 -28.94 10.65 15.58
N ALA A 18 -28.98 10.69 16.92
CA ALA A 18 -27.80 10.93 17.74
C ALA A 18 -26.74 9.82 17.59
N SER A 19 -27.15 8.55 17.45
CA SER A 19 -26.19 7.46 17.18
C SER A 19 -25.58 7.56 15.78
N VAL A 20 -26.37 7.91 14.75
CA VAL A 20 -25.89 8.06 13.36
C VAL A 20 -24.95 9.27 13.23
N MET A 21 -25.17 10.34 13.99
CA MET A 21 -24.26 11.50 14.05
C MET A 21 -23.02 11.28 14.93
N ASN A 22 -23.01 10.27 15.82
CA ASN A 22 -21.81 9.90 16.58
C ASN A 22 -20.91 8.90 15.83
N PHE A 23 -21.37 8.29 14.74
CA PHE A 23 -20.53 7.43 13.91
C PHE A 23 -19.63 8.20 12.92
N SER A 24 -19.72 9.53 12.85
CA SER A 24 -18.88 10.36 11.99
C SER A 24 -17.71 11.05 12.70
N LEU A 25 -17.42 10.75 13.97
CA LEU A 25 -16.34 11.40 14.74
C LEU A 25 -15.57 10.44 15.65
N PHE A 26 -15.29 9.23 15.19
CA PHE A 26 -13.98 8.65 15.51
C PHE A 26 -12.98 9.24 14.50
N GLU A 27 -12.75 10.55 14.61
CA GLU A 27 -11.43 11.08 14.29
C GLU A 27 -10.49 10.41 15.28
N THR A 28 -9.93 9.28 14.85
CA THR A 28 -8.68 8.81 15.39
C THR A 28 -7.67 9.87 14.99
N ASN A 29 -7.57 10.93 15.81
CA ASN A 29 -6.50 11.92 15.80
C ASN A 29 -5.20 11.28 16.30
N ALA A 30 -4.92 10.06 15.87
CA ALA A 30 -3.57 9.57 15.76
C ALA A 30 -3.14 10.00 14.35
N GLU A 31 -2.57 11.20 14.22
CA GLU A 31 -1.94 11.67 12.98
C GLU A 31 -0.83 10.71 12.51
N THR A 32 -0.43 9.76 13.35
CA THR A 32 0.62 8.76 13.13
C THR A 32 0.24 7.47 13.85
N LEU A 33 0.06 6.37 13.11
CA LEU A 33 0.03 5.02 13.67
C LEU A 33 1.43 4.43 13.55
N GLU A 34 2.08 4.18 14.68
CA GLU A 34 3.37 3.49 14.75
C GLU A 34 3.12 1.98 14.85
N TYR A 35 3.85 1.21 14.04
CA TYR A 35 3.78 -0.25 14.08
C TYR A 35 4.86 -0.83 15.00
N PRO A 36 4.53 -1.83 15.84
CA PRO A 36 5.43 -2.31 16.90
C PRO A 36 6.44 -3.36 16.39
N PHE A 37 7.26 -3.03 15.39
CA PHE A 37 8.25 -3.96 14.83
C PHE A 37 9.67 -3.55 15.18
N ASP A 38 10.50 -4.52 15.60
CA ASP A 38 11.93 -4.31 15.86
C ASP A 38 12.73 -4.23 14.56
N GLU A 39 12.31 -4.96 13.53
CA GLU A 39 13.06 -5.09 12.29
C GLU A 39 12.16 -5.44 11.12
N ILE A 40 12.51 -4.93 9.95
CA ILE A 40 11.90 -5.32 8.68
C ILE A 40 12.98 -5.81 7.73
N ARG A 41 12.81 -7.04 7.24
CA ARG A 41 13.70 -7.70 6.30
C ARG A 41 13.00 -7.97 4.97
N ILE A 42 13.67 -7.71 3.86
CA ILE A 42 13.29 -8.27 2.55
C ILE A 42 13.95 -9.65 2.43
N VAL A 43 13.14 -10.69 2.25
CA VAL A 43 13.62 -12.10 2.16
C VAL A 43 13.55 -12.67 0.76
N GLU A 44 12.65 -12.15 -0.06
CA GLU A 44 12.48 -12.48 -1.47
C GLU A 44 12.04 -11.21 -2.19
N ALA A 45 12.35 -11.09 -3.47
CA ALA A 45 11.85 -10.03 -4.30
C ALA A 45 11.61 -10.57 -5.71
N PHE A 46 10.74 -9.90 -6.45
CA PHE A 46 10.70 -10.04 -7.90
C PHE A 46 10.64 -8.66 -8.52
N LYS A 47 11.07 -8.57 -9.77
CA LYS A 47 10.96 -7.35 -10.56
C LYS A 47 10.50 -7.64 -11.97
N PHE A 48 9.86 -6.67 -12.57
CA PHE A 48 9.47 -6.71 -13.96
C PHE A 48 9.42 -5.30 -14.54
N ASP A 49 9.61 -5.19 -15.85
CA ASP A 49 9.62 -3.90 -16.54
C ASP A 49 8.27 -3.59 -17.16
N ILE A 50 7.93 -2.30 -17.24
CA ILE A 50 6.80 -1.76 -17.99
C ILE A 50 7.28 -0.66 -18.93
N ILE A 51 6.53 -0.42 -20.01
CA ILE A 51 6.82 0.66 -20.97
C ILE A 51 5.69 1.67 -20.95
N ILE A 52 6.04 2.96 -20.88
CA ILE A 52 5.10 4.06 -21.00
C ILE A 52 4.74 4.26 -22.47
N LEU A 53 3.57 3.78 -22.89
CA LEU A 53 3.14 3.85 -24.29
C LEU A 53 2.22 5.04 -24.60
N SER A 54 1.74 5.73 -23.58
CA SER A 54 0.89 6.91 -23.68
C SER A 54 1.25 7.93 -22.61
N VAL A 55 0.94 9.20 -22.88
CA VAL A 55 1.09 10.27 -21.89
C VAL A 55 0.27 9.91 -20.64
N PRO A 56 0.86 9.87 -19.44
CA PRO A 56 0.11 9.68 -18.21
C PRO A 56 -0.94 10.79 -18.02
N ASP A 57 -2.07 10.45 -17.41
CA ASP A 57 -3.11 11.42 -17.05
C ASP A 57 -2.53 12.54 -16.16
N ASP A 58 -3.12 13.74 -16.19
CA ASP A 58 -2.68 14.88 -15.37
C ASP A 58 -2.74 14.59 -13.85
N LEU A 59 -3.58 13.64 -13.43
CA LEU A 59 -3.69 13.19 -12.04
C LEU A 59 -2.81 11.97 -11.73
N SER A 60 -2.13 11.40 -12.73
CA SER A 60 -1.24 10.26 -12.54
C SER A 60 0.00 10.67 -11.76
N LEU A 61 0.44 9.84 -10.83
CA LEU A 61 1.71 10.00 -10.13
C LEU A 61 2.93 9.92 -11.07
N LEU A 62 2.74 9.38 -12.28
CA LEU A 62 3.78 9.27 -13.29
C LEU A 62 3.91 10.57 -14.10
N LYS A 63 2.92 11.46 -14.00
CA LYS A 63 2.92 12.73 -14.72
C LYS A 63 4.17 13.53 -14.37
N ASP A 64 4.81 14.11 -15.39
CA ASP A 64 6.05 14.90 -15.29
C ASP A 64 7.30 14.14 -14.81
N HIS A 65 7.17 12.86 -14.45
CA HIS A 65 8.27 12.00 -14.02
C HIS A 65 8.75 11.04 -15.11
N VAL A 66 7.93 10.81 -16.14
CA VAL A 66 8.20 9.86 -17.21
C VAL A 66 7.78 10.43 -18.58
N GLU A 67 8.45 9.98 -19.62
CA GLU A 67 8.16 10.26 -21.02
C GLU A 67 7.66 9.02 -21.75
N ILE A 68 7.06 9.21 -22.93
CA ILE A 68 6.67 8.09 -23.80
C ILE A 68 7.92 7.33 -24.22
N ASN A 69 7.85 6.00 -24.16
CA ASN A 69 8.92 5.02 -24.36
C ASN A 69 9.91 4.89 -23.20
N ASP A 70 9.68 5.57 -22.07
CA ASP A 70 10.42 5.24 -20.86
C ASP A 70 10.11 3.81 -20.42
N VAL A 71 11.15 3.14 -19.94
CA VAL A 71 11.06 1.85 -19.26
C VAL A 71 11.16 2.12 -17.77
N LEU A 72 10.17 1.62 -17.03
CA LEU A 72 10.19 1.62 -15.57
C LEU A 72 10.31 0.19 -15.08
N THR A 73 11.03 0.00 -13.99
CA THR A 73 11.11 -1.29 -13.30
C THR A 73 10.23 -1.23 -12.05
N VAL A 74 9.34 -2.22 -11.94
CA VAL A 74 8.51 -2.46 -10.76
C VAL A 74 9.19 -3.52 -9.92
N TYR A 75 9.70 -3.15 -8.74
CA TYR A 75 10.25 -4.08 -7.76
C TYR A 75 9.20 -4.37 -6.70
N VAL A 76 9.01 -5.65 -6.37
CA VAL A 76 8.13 -6.08 -5.27
C VAL A 76 8.91 -7.00 -4.34
N GLY A 77 9.13 -6.55 -3.11
CA GLY A 77 9.82 -7.29 -2.06
C GLY A 77 8.85 -7.91 -1.05
N THR A 78 9.06 -9.17 -0.71
CA THR A 78 8.40 -9.86 0.40
C THR A 78 9.11 -9.52 1.70
N LEU A 79 8.35 -8.99 2.64
CA LEU A 79 8.82 -8.53 3.94
C LEU A 79 8.57 -9.58 5.02
N VAL A 80 9.56 -9.73 5.90
CA VAL A 80 9.42 -10.37 7.21
C VAL A 80 9.54 -9.29 8.26
N LEU A 81 8.54 -9.23 9.12
CA LEU A 81 8.47 -8.29 10.24
C LEU A 81 8.90 -9.04 11.50
N VAL A 82 9.87 -8.52 12.22
CA VAL A 82 10.33 -9.11 13.49
C VAL A 82 9.82 -8.24 14.64
N GLN A 83 9.26 -8.87 15.66
CA GLN A 83 8.81 -8.22 16.88
C GLN A 83 9.19 -9.09 18.08
N ASP A 84 9.80 -8.48 19.10
CA ASP A 84 10.37 -9.13 20.27
C ASP A 84 11.32 -10.30 19.88
N GLY A 85 12.08 -10.13 18.80
CA GLY A 85 12.96 -11.16 18.23
C GLY A 85 12.25 -12.33 17.55
N ILE A 86 10.91 -12.28 17.41
CA ILE A 86 10.10 -13.30 16.74
C ILE A 86 9.72 -12.80 15.35
N ALA A 87 10.08 -13.59 14.33
CA ALA A 87 9.67 -13.31 12.95
C ALA A 87 8.18 -13.63 12.76
N ASN A 88 7.39 -12.62 12.43
CA ASN A 88 6.01 -12.77 11.98
C ASN A 88 6.01 -13.14 10.49
N SER A 89 5.37 -14.29 10.19
CA SER A 89 5.26 -14.82 8.83
C SER A 89 4.09 -14.23 8.03
N SER A 90 3.49 -13.13 8.49
CA SER A 90 2.50 -12.43 7.68
C SER A 90 3.21 -11.90 6.43
N GLN A 91 2.84 -12.39 5.25
CA GLN A 91 3.42 -11.95 3.99
C GLN A 91 3.00 -10.49 3.71
N THR A 92 3.81 -9.56 4.22
CA THR A 92 3.71 -8.14 3.89
C THR A 92 4.60 -7.89 2.68
N HIS A 93 4.21 -7.00 1.78
CA HIS A 93 4.99 -6.68 0.59
C HIS A 93 5.32 -5.19 0.54
N MET A 94 6.40 -4.86 -0.13
CA MET A 94 6.82 -3.51 -0.49
C MET A 94 6.90 -3.44 -2.01
N MET A 95 6.43 -2.33 -2.59
CA MET A 95 6.67 -2.00 -4.00
C MET A 95 7.58 -0.78 -4.09
N ILE A 96 8.53 -0.84 -5.01
CA ILE A 96 9.35 0.29 -5.44
C ILE A 96 9.18 0.43 -6.94
N LEU A 97 8.86 1.65 -7.39
CA LEU A 97 8.81 1.98 -8.81
C LEU A 97 10.03 2.83 -9.16
N THR A 98 10.87 2.32 -10.05
CA THR A 98 12.17 2.92 -10.37
C THR A 98 12.25 3.25 -11.85
N THR A 99 12.73 4.46 -12.17
CA THR A 99 12.99 4.88 -13.56
C THR A 99 14.24 4.21 -14.13
N SER A 100 14.43 4.30 -15.44
CA SER A 100 15.65 3.86 -16.13
C SER A 100 16.95 4.52 -15.66
N SER A 101 16.85 5.64 -14.92
CA SER A 101 17.99 6.36 -14.32
C SER A 101 18.19 6.03 -12.83
N ASP A 102 17.61 4.91 -12.36
CA ASP A 102 17.67 4.45 -10.96
C ASP A 102 17.08 5.45 -9.94
N ILE A 103 16.13 6.27 -10.38
CA ILE A 103 15.38 7.17 -9.48
C ILE A 103 14.12 6.44 -9.01
N ASP A 104 14.01 6.24 -7.70
CA ASP A 104 12.80 5.73 -7.05
C ASP A 104 11.71 6.81 -7.07
N LEU A 105 10.65 6.57 -7.83
CA LEU A 105 9.48 7.44 -7.87
C LEU A 105 8.61 7.23 -6.63
N ALA A 106 8.66 6.03 -6.05
CA ALA A 106 7.82 5.68 -4.93
C ALA A 106 8.29 4.43 -4.18
N ARG A 107 7.97 4.39 -2.88
CA ARG A 107 8.21 3.25 -1.99
C ARG A 107 6.99 3.05 -1.12
N TRP A 108 6.28 1.95 -1.31
CA TRP A 108 4.97 1.76 -0.67
C TRP A 108 4.84 0.35 -0.11
N ILE A 109 4.23 0.24 1.07
CA ILE A 109 3.91 -1.05 1.68
C ILE A 109 2.49 -1.44 1.27
N VAL A 110 2.26 -2.75 1.14
CA VAL A 110 0.96 -3.31 0.78
C VAL A 110 -0.13 -2.81 1.74
N ASN A 111 -1.21 -2.30 1.16
CA ASN A 111 -2.37 -1.80 1.87
C ASN A 111 -3.54 -2.79 1.79
N SER A 112 -3.73 -3.40 0.63
CA SER A 112 -4.80 -4.33 0.34
C SER A 112 -4.37 -5.34 -0.71
N GLY A 113 -5.04 -6.48 -0.74
CA GLY A 113 -4.80 -7.50 -1.74
C GLY A 113 -5.87 -8.57 -1.72
N SER A 114 -5.98 -9.32 -2.80
CA SER A 114 -6.90 -10.43 -2.92
C SER A 114 -6.41 -11.38 -4.00
N TRP A 115 -6.90 -12.61 -3.92
CA TRP A 115 -6.47 -13.69 -4.78
C TRP A 115 -7.66 -14.55 -5.20
N THR A 116 -7.56 -15.04 -6.42
CA THR A 116 -8.41 -16.07 -7.01
C THR A 116 -7.52 -17.16 -7.60
N ASP A 117 -8.10 -18.22 -8.16
CA ASP A 117 -7.32 -19.28 -8.80
C ASP A 117 -6.59 -18.83 -10.07
N ILE A 118 -6.99 -17.70 -10.67
CA ILE A 118 -6.48 -17.24 -11.96
C ILE A 118 -5.75 -15.89 -11.89
N GLU A 119 -6.00 -15.12 -10.83
CA GLU A 119 -5.51 -13.76 -10.67
C GLU A 119 -5.17 -13.46 -9.21
N GLU A 120 -4.04 -12.80 -9.01
CA GLU A 120 -3.61 -12.24 -7.73
C GLU A 120 -3.43 -10.73 -7.93
N TRP A 121 -3.91 -9.90 -6.99
CA TRP A 121 -3.65 -8.47 -7.03
C TRP A 121 -3.25 -7.92 -5.67
N LEU A 122 -2.28 -7.01 -5.68
CA LEU A 122 -1.83 -6.26 -4.52
C LEU A 122 -1.91 -4.77 -4.82
N GLU A 123 -2.37 -4.00 -3.83
CA GLU A 123 -2.47 -2.56 -3.81
C GLU A 123 -1.54 -2.00 -2.73
N PHE A 124 -0.79 -0.95 -3.07
CA PHE A 124 0.21 -0.32 -2.22
C PHE A 124 -0.15 1.15 -2.01
N SER A 125 0.04 1.65 -0.79
CA SER A 125 -0.36 3.01 -0.40
C SER A 125 0.81 3.86 0.05
N ASN A 126 0.79 5.15 -0.36
CA ASN A 126 1.73 6.18 0.07
C ASN A 126 1.65 6.59 1.52
N HIS A 127 0.54 6.30 2.21
CA HIS A 127 0.40 6.60 3.62
C HIS A 127 1.30 5.75 4.50
N ILE A 128 1.75 4.59 4.02
CA ILE A 128 2.58 3.69 4.82
C ILE A 128 4.04 3.92 4.46
N GLN A 129 4.76 4.60 5.34
CA GLN A 129 6.14 5.01 5.15
C GLN A 129 7.07 4.29 6.14
N ILE A 130 8.34 4.16 5.77
CA ILE A 130 9.39 3.63 6.65
C ILE A 130 10.22 4.81 7.14
N ASN A 131 10.18 5.06 8.45
CA ASN A 131 11.07 5.99 9.12
C ASN A 131 12.15 5.20 9.88
N PRO A 132 13.45 5.44 9.61
CA PRO A 132 14.53 4.69 10.24
C PRO A 132 14.67 4.93 11.76
N GLU A 133 14.08 5.99 12.31
CA GLU A 133 14.17 6.32 13.74
C GLU A 133 13.04 5.70 14.57
N ILE A 134 11.85 5.52 13.97
CA ILE A 134 10.63 5.10 14.68
C ILE A 134 9.93 3.88 14.05
N GLY A 135 10.41 3.38 12.91
CA GLY A 135 9.84 2.22 12.22
C GLY A 135 8.80 2.61 11.17
N VAL A 136 7.78 1.76 10.98
CA VAL A 136 6.73 2.02 9.99
C VAL A 136 5.69 2.97 10.57
N VAL A 137 5.38 4.00 9.79
CA VAL A 137 4.44 5.05 10.15
C VAL A 137 3.33 5.10 9.12
N LYS A 138 2.09 5.22 9.59
CA LYS A 138 0.99 5.65 8.74
C LYS A 138 0.80 7.17 8.82
N ASP A 139 1.20 7.89 7.77
CA ASP A 139 1.01 9.34 7.62
C ASP A 139 -0.28 9.61 6.82
N LEU A 140 -1.31 10.06 7.54
CA LEU A 140 -2.62 10.40 6.95
C LEU A 140 -2.69 11.87 6.50
N SER A 141 -1.64 12.66 6.72
CA SER A 141 -1.61 14.09 6.36
C SER A 141 -1.45 14.32 4.85
N ILE A 142 -0.90 13.34 4.13
CA ILE A 142 -0.73 13.38 2.68
C ILE A 142 -1.98 12.83 1.98
N PRO A 143 -2.30 13.26 0.75
CA PRO A 143 -3.38 12.66 -0.04
C PRO A 143 -3.14 11.17 -0.30
N LEU A 144 -4.19 10.34 -0.22
CA LEU A 144 -4.09 8.91 -0.53
C LEU A 144 -3.84 8.70 -2.02
N ILE A 145 -2.70 8.06 -2.32
CA ILE A 145 -2.34 7.54 -3.63
C ILE A 145 -2.22 6.02 -3.46
N GLN A 146 -2.92 5.30 -4.33
CA GLN A 146 -2.85 3.85 -4.40
C GLN A 146 -2.40 3.45 -5.79
N ILE A 147 -1.56 2.44 -5.84
CA ILE A 147 -1.11 1.80 -7.08
C ILE A 147 -1.07 0.30 -6.86
N GLY A 148 -0.75 -0.47 -7.89
CA GLY A 148 -0.43 -1.86 -7.65
C GLY A 148 -0.16 -2.67 -8.89
N TYR A 149 -0.30 -3.98 -8.73
CA TYR A 149 -0.22 -4.91 -9.85
C TYR A 149 -1.35 -5.94 -9.81
N ARG A 150 -1.66 -6.46 -11.00
CA ARG A 150 -2.44 -7.69 -11.20
C ARG A 150 -1.54 -8.72 -11.86
N LYS A 151 -1.54 -9.92 -11.33
CA LYS A 151 -0.79 -11.07 -11.84
C LYS A 151 -1.77 -12.08 -12.40
N ASN A 152 -1.61 -12.42 -13.67
CA ASN A 152 -2.24 -13.58 -14.24
C ASN A 152 -1.45 -14.83 -13.81
N ILE A 153 -2.05 -15.66 -12.96
CA ILE A 153 -1.36 -16.82 -12.36
C ILE A 153 -1.03 -17.86 -13.44
N THR A 154 -1.90 -18.06 -14.42
CA THR A 154 -1.72 -19.07 -15.47
C THR A 154 -0.59 -18.70 -16.42
N LEU A 155 -0.54 -17.44 -16.84
CA LEU A 155 0.43 -16.94 -17.81
C LEU A 155 1.71 -16.43 -17.16
N ASN A 156 1.72 -16.29 -15.83
CA ASN A 156 2.79 -15.67 -15.06
C ASN A 156 3.21 -14.29 -15.61
N THR A 157 2.20 -13.47 -15.93
CA THR A 157 2.38 -12.11 -16.44
C THR A 157 1.82 -11.10 -15.44
N TYR A 158 2.45 -9.93 -15.39
CA TYR A 158 2.07 -8.84 -14.49
C TYR A 158 1.56 -7.66 -15.30
N THR A 159 0.61 -6.92 -14.72
CA THR A 159 0.15 -5.62 -15.20
C THR A 159 0.22 -4.66 -14.04
N PHE A 160 1.05 -3.63 -14.16
CA PHE A 160 1.07 -2.52 -13.22
C PHE A 160 -0.12 -1.60 -13.51
N TYR A 161 -0.72 -1.01 -12.47
CA TYR A 161 -1.67 0.08 -12.63
C TYR A 161 -1.33 1.25 -11.74
N ASP A 162 -1.49 2.46 -12.29
CA ASP A 162 -1.28 3.70 -11.56
C ASP A 162 -2.51 4.11 -10.73
N ASN A 163 -2.41 5.25 -10.07
CA ASN A 163 -3.46 5.80 -9.21
C ASN A 163 -4.70 6.32 -9.95
N THR A 164 -4.65 6.36 -11.27
CA THR A 164 -5.79 6.72 -12.12
C THR A 164 -6.43 5.48 -12.77
N GLY A 165 -5.86 4.29 -12.53
CA GLY A 165 -6.31 3.03 -13.10
C GLY A 165 -5.80 2.77 -14.52
N ASN A 166 -4.77 3.49 -14.98
CA ASN A 166 -4.12 3.19 -16.26
C ASN A 166 -3.29 1.92 -16.14
N ASP A 167 -3.40 1.05 -17.15
CA ASP A 167 -2.75 -0.25 -17.17
C ASP A 167 -1.47 -0.25 -18.00
N PHE A 168 -0.42 -0.81 -17.42
CA PHE A 168 0.90 -0.94 -18.01
C PHE A 168 1.31 -2.42 -17.95
N PRO A 169 1.14 -3.18 -19.05
CA PRO A 169 1.49 -4.59 -19.08
C PRO A 169 3.01 -4.77 -19.01
N MET A 170 3.43 -5.82 -18.32
CA MET A 170 4.82 -6.23 -18.22
C MET A 170 5.44 -6.46 -19.60
N VAL A 171 6.69 -6.02 -19.78
CA VAL A 171 7.52 -6.34 -20.94
C VAL A 171 7.79 -7.85 -20.95
N PRO A 172 7.45 -8.59 -22.03
CA PRO A 172 7.69 -10.02 -22.09
C PRO A 172 9.16 -10.38 -21.83
N GLY A 173 9.38 -11.30 -20.89
CA GLY A 173 10.72 -11.78 -20.52
C GLY A 173 11.49 -10.92 -19.53
N SER A 174 10.91 -9.82 -19.02
CA SER A 174 11.54 -8.95 -18.01
C SER A 174 11.40 -9.44 -16.56
N LEU A 175 10.59 -10.47 -16.32
CA LEU A 175 10.39 -10.99 -14.96
C LEU A 175 11.66 -11.64 -14.43
N GLU A 176 12.19 -11.11 -13.33
CA GLU A 176 13.28 -11.70 -12.56
C GLU A 176 12.83 -11.93 -11.12
N ILE A 177 13.25 -13.07 -10.55
CA ILE A 177 12.93 -13.45 -9.16
C ILE A 177 14.24 -13.60 -8.40
N GLU A 178 14.34 -12.92 -7.28
CA GLU A 178 15.46 -12.90 -6.37
C GLU A 178 15.06 -13.57 -5.05
N THR A 179 15.68 -14.70 -4.73
CA THR A 179 15.37 -15.48 -3.52
C THR A 179 16.54 -15.51 -2.55
N GLY A 180 16.26 -15.76 -1.27
CA GLY A 180 17.30 -15.86 -0.23
C GLY A 180 17.94 -14.53 0.13
N LEU A 181 17.19 -13.43 0.00
CA LEU A 181 17.63 -12.10 0.40
C LEU A 181 17.65 -11.99 1.93
N SER A 182 18.44 -11.04 2.42
CA SER A 182 18.49 -10.68 3.85
C SER A 182 18.81 -9.19 3.97
N ILE A 183 17.97 -8.37 3.34
CA ILE A 183 18.17 -6.91 3.29
C ILE A 183 17.35 -6.28 4.41
N ILE A 184 18.03 -5.62 5.35
CA ILE A 184 17.37 -4.88 6.44
C ILE A 184 17.00 -3.49 5.92
N ILE A 185 15.71 -3.14 5.99
CA ILE A 185 15.22 -1.83 5.54
C ILE A 185 14.98 -0.86 6.71
N SER A 186 14.74 -1.38 7.91
CA SER A 186 14.61 -0.59 9.14
C SER A 186 14.82 -1.50 10.34
N ALA A 187 15.38 -0.94 11.41
CA ALA A 187 15.38 -1.51 12.74
C ALA A 187 14.87 -0.44 13.71
N TYR A 188 13.86 -0.74 14.52
CA TYR A 188 13.44 0.18 15.58
C TYR A 188 14.53 0.21 16.65
N VAL A 189 15.01 1.41 16.96
CA VAL A 189 15.90 1.64 18.10
C VAL A 189 15.10 2.45 19.11
N PRO A 190 14.68 1.87 20.25
CA PRO A 190 14.03 2.67 21.27
C PRO A 190 14.97 3.81 21.66
N VAL A 191 14.48 5.05 21.57
CA VAL A 191 15.18 6.20 22.12
C VAL A 191 15.15 6.01 23.64
N GLU A 192 16.30 5.69 24.24
CA GLU A 192 16.43 5.73 25.70
C GLU A 192 16.21 7.18 26.15
N GLU A 193 15.13 7.44 26.91
CA GLU A 193 14.93 8.70 27.64
C GLU A 193 15.91 8.87 28.80
#